data_AF-A0AAU8SZT3-F1
#
_entry.id   AF-A0AAU8SZT3-F1
#
_cell.length_a   1.000
_cell.length_b   1.000
_cell.length_c   1.000
_cell.angle_alpha   90.00
_cell.angle_beta   90.00
_cell.angle_gamma   90.00
#
_symmetry.space_group_name_H-M   'P 1'
#
loop_
_entity.id
_entity.type
_entity.pdbx_description
1 polymer ?
#
loop_
_entity_poly.entity_id
_entity_poly.type
_entity_poly.pdbx_seq_one_letter_code
_entity_poly.pdbx_strand_id
1 'polypeptide(L)' 'MLTKKRKPTAKIAAESLRRTAVRAERLARELRELGIERHASAVDAAAWTMTEAAIALDESVAASS' A
#
# COMPACT_ATOMS: atom_id res chain seq x y z
N MET A 1 -18.93 -19.30 -14.76
CA MET A 1 -18.04 -19.72 -13.65
C MET A 1 -16.65 -19.07 -13.81
N LEU A 2 -16.39 -17.90 -13.21
CA LEU A 2 -15.10 -17.16 -13.38
C LEU A 2 -14.58 -16.51 -12.08
N THR A 3 -15.01 -16.97 -10.90
CA THR A 3 -14.70 -16.32 -9.61
C THR A 3 -13.39 -16.80 -8.94
N LYS A 4 -12.82 -17.93 -9.37
CA LYS A 4 -11.67 -18.54 -8.69
C LYS A 4 -10.32 -17.85 -8.94
N LYS A 5 -10.15 -17.08 -10.02
CA LYS A 5 -8.85 -16.44 -10.36
C LYS A 5 -8.59 -15.08 -9.70
N ARG A 6 -9.58 -14.40 -9.12
CA ARG A 6 -9.40 -13.05 -8.53
C ARG A 6 -8.74 -13.08 -7.14
N LYS A 7 -9.01 -14.11 -6.34
CA LYS A 7 -8.54 -14.21 -4.94
C LYS A 7 -7.01 -14.24 -4.79
N PRO A 8 -6.25 -15.02 -5.58
CA PRO A 8 -4.78 -15.02 -5.49
C PRO A 8 -4.18 -13.67 -5.88
N THR A 9 -4.74 -13.02 -6.90
CA THR A 9 -4.23 -11.75 -7.43
C THR A 9 -4.46 -10.59 -6.45
N ALA A 10 -5.62 -10.53 -5.78
CA ALA A 10 -5.92 -9.50 -4.80
C ALA A 10 -4.99 -9.56 -3.58
N LYS A 11 -4.74 -10.78 -3.06
CA LYS A 11 -3.80 -10.98 -1.94
C LYS A 11 -2.36 -10.59 -2.30
N ILE A 12 -1.90 -10.97 -3.49
CA ILE A 12 -0.56 -10.59 -3.99
C ILE A 12 -0.45 -9.07 -4.17
N ALA A 13 -1.51 -8.43 -4.66
CA ALA A 13 -1.57 -6.98 -4.81
C ALA A 13 -1.53 -6.27 -3.45
N ALA A 14 -2.31 -6.73 -2.46
CA ALA A 14 -2.31 -6.19 -1.11
C ALA A 14 -0.92 -6.28 -0.46
N GLU A 15 -0.25 -7.43 -0.58
CA GLU A 15 1.09 -7.61 -0.04
C GLU A 15 2.14 -6.72 -0.74
N SER A 16 2.00 -6.53 -2.05
CA SER A 16 2.88 -5.65 -2.81
C SER A 16 2.68 -4.18 -2.45
N LEU A 17 1.45 -3.75 -2.20
CA LEU A 17 1.13 -2.42 -1.69
C LEU A 17 1.76 -2.18 -0.31
N ARG A 18 1.63 -3.13 0.64
CA ARG A 18 2.27 -3.04 1.96
C ARG A 18 3.78 -2.90 1.89
N ARG A 19 4.44 -3.72 1.05
CA ARG A 19 5.89 -3.60 0.84
C ARG A 19 6.29 -2.23 0.28
N THR A 20 5.46 -1.66 -0.57
CA THR A 20 5.72 -0.35 -1.18
C THR A 20 5.48 0.78 -0.16
N ALA A 21 4.44 0.68 0.66
CA ALA A 21 4.16 1.62 1.75
C ALA A 21 5.34 1.72 2.73
N VAL A 22 5.90 0.59 3.18
CA VAL A 22 7.08 0.57 4.06
C VAL A 22 8.30 1.26 3.42
N ARG A 23 8.50 1.05 2.11
CA ARG A 23 9.59 1.73 1.38
C ARG A 23 9.34 3.24 1.26
N ALA A 24 8.09 3.63 1.03
CA ALA A 24 7.68 5.03 0.98
C ALA A 24 7.87 5.72 2.35
N GLU A 25 7.46 5.10 3.46
CA GLU A 25 7.70 5.61 4.82
C GLU A 25 9.19 5.83 5.10
N ARG A 26 10.04 4.88 4.70
CA ARG A 26 11.49 5.03 4.81
C ARG A 26 12.01 6.20 3.97
N LEU A 27 11.55 6.33 2.73
CA LEU A 27 11.93 7.44 1.86
C LEU A 27 11.48 8.79 2.43
N ALA A 28 10.26 8.88 2.97
CA ALA A 28 9.76 10.08 3.61
C ALA A 28 10.62 10.49 4.81
N ARG A 29 11.07 9.52 5.62
CA ARG A 29 12.02 9.77 6.71
C ARG A 29 13.37 10.31 6.19
N GLU A 30 13.94 9.67 5.18
CA GLU A 30 15.21 10.11 4.56
C GLU A 30 15.06 11.54 3.98
N LEU A 31 13.91 11.87 3.38
CA LEU A 31 13.63 13.22 2.88
C LEU A 31 13.55 14.27 4.01
N ARG A 32 12.98 13.93 5.18
CA ARG A 32 12.97 14.82 6.35
C ARG A 32 14.37 15.05 6.91
N GLU A 33 15.17 14.00 7.00
CA GLU A 33 16.57 14.10 7.43
C GLU A 33 17.38 15.04 6.54
N LEU A 34 17.03 15.14 5.25
CA LEU A 34 17.61 16.06 4.28
C LEU A 34 16.94 17.46 4.25
N GLY A 35 15.93 17.71 5.09
CA GLY A 35 15.19 18.98 5.14
C GLY A 35 14.20 19.19 3.98
N ILE A 36 13.83 18.14 3.25
CA ILE A 36 12.94 18.19 2.07
C ILE A 36 11.48 17.89 2.49
N GLU A 37 10.91 18.76 3.31
CA GLU A 37 9.62 18.53 3.98
C GLU A 37 8.41 18.34 3.05
N ARG A 38 8.31 19.14 1.97
CA ARG A 38 7.17 19.06 1.03
C ARG A 38 7.11 17.69 0.34
N HIS A 39 8.26 17.15 -0.06
CA HIS A 39 8.32 15.84 -0.71
C HIS A 39 8.09 14.73 0.32
N ALA A 40 8.64 14.84 1.52
CA ALA A 40 8.40 13.88 2.59
C ALA A 40 6.90 13.74 2.89
N SER A 41 6.18 14.86 3.00
CA SER A 41 4.73 14.86 3.25
C SER A 41 3.94 14.19 2.11
N ALA A 42 4.32 14.43 0.85
CA ALA A 42 3.69 13.79 -0.30
C ALA A 42 3.94 12.28 -0.32
N VAL A 43 5.16 11.84 0.02
CA VAL A 43 5.52 10.42 0.09
C VAL A 43 4.78 9.72 1.23
N ASP A 44 4.63 10.35 2.39
CA ASP A 44 3.84 9.81 3.51
C ASP A 44 2.36 9.66 3.14
N ALA A 45 1.77 10.66 2.47
CA ALA A 45 0.39 10.57 1.99
C ALA A 45 0.21 9.41 0.98
N ALA A 46 1.20 9.18 0.13
CA ALA A 46 1.20 8.04 -0.77
C ALA A 46 1.31 6.70 -0.02
N ALA A 47 2.18 6.61 1.00
CA ALA A 47 2.31 5.42 1.84
C ALA A 47 0.99 5.09 2.55
N TRP A 48 0.35 6.09 3.13
CA TRP A 48 -0.98 5.96 3.74
C TRP A 48 -2.01 5.40 2.76
N THR A 49 -2.07 6.00 1.56
CA THR A 49 -3.00 5.57 0.50
C THR A 49 -2.77 4.11 0.08
N MET A 50 -1.50 3.68 0.00
CA MET A 50 -1.15 2.29 -0.31
C MET A 50 -1.61 1.33 0.79
N THR A 51 -1.48 1.72 2.06
CA THR A 51 -1.94 0.93 3.20
C THR A 51 -3.46 0.77 3.18
N GLU A 52 -4.20 1.86 2.97
CA GLU A 52 -5.67 1.83 2.83
C GLU A 52 -6.11 0.92 1.67
N ALA A 53 -5.45 1.04 0.51
CA ALA A 53 -5.74 0.19 -0.64
C ALA A 53 -5.45 -1.29 -0.35
N ALA A 54 -4.39 -1.60 0.41
CA ALA A 54 -4.10 -2.98 0.81
C ALA A 54 -5.16 -3.54 1.76
N ILE A 55 -5.67 -2.73 2.70
CA ILE A 55 -6.76 -3.11 3.60
C ILE A 55 -8.04 -3.40 2.81
N ALA A 56 -8.45 -2.50 1.92
CA ALA A 56 -9.64 -2.67 1.08
C ALA A 56 -9.56 -3.95 0.21
N LEU A 57 -8.37 -4.27 -0.30
CA LEU A 57 -8.16 -5.51 -1.04
C LEU A 57 -8.33 -6.75 -0.16
N ASP A 58 -7.78 -6.76 1.05
CA ASP A 58 -7.95 -7.86 2.00
C ASP A 58 -9.43 -8.05 2.38
N GLU A 59 -10.14 -6.96 2.67
CA GLU A 59 -11.58 -6.98 2.95
C GLU A 59 -12.38 -7.55 1.77
N SER A 60 -12.03 -7.20 0.54
CA SER A 60 -12.68 -7.73 -0.65
C SER A 60 -12.51 -9.25 -0.81
N VAL A 61 -11.36 -9.79 -0.37
CA VAL A 61 -11.07 -11.23 -0.38
C VAL A 61 -11.85 -11.94 0.73
N ALA A 62 -11.93 -11.33 1.91
CA ALA A 62 -12.68 -11.84 3.05
C ALA A 62 -14.20 -11.90 2.76
N ALA A 63 -14.77 -10.83 2.19
CA ALA A 63 -16.19 -10.77 1.83
C ALA A 63 -16.59 -11.74 0.71
N SER A 64 -15.62 -12.27 -0.05
CA SER A 64 -15.85 -13.21 -1.15
C SER A 64 -15.69 -14.68 -0.76
N SER A 65 -15.43 -14.99 0.52
CA SER A 65 -15.11 -16.33 1.04
C SER A 65 -16.22 -16.85 1.95
#